data_AF-A0A356BCZ0-F1
#
_entry.id   AF-A0A356BCZ0-F1
#
_cell.length_a   1.000
_cell.length_b   1.000
_cell.length_c   1.000
_cell.angle_alpha   90.00
_cell.angle_beta   90.00
_cell.angle_gamma   90.00
#
_symmetry.space_group_name_H-M   'P 1'
#
loop_
_entity.id
_entity.type
_entity.pdbx_description
1 polymer ?
#
loop_
_entity_poly.entity_id
_entity_poly.type
_entity_poly.pdbx_seq_one_letter_code
_entity_poly.pdbx_strand_id
1 'polypeptide(L)'
;MNFNALVQAMTPDTYEKLAEAVATGRWADGNVLSDAQRQHSLQLVMAYQAQVLKSDELFTIGADGQMVHKSKAELKKQFDTQPSIARFSHDDL
;
A
#
# COMPACT_ATOMS: atom_id res chain seq x y z
N MET A 1 -12.08 -21.81 1.04
CA MET A 1 -12.48 -20.56 0.35
C MET A 1 -11.34 -20.14 -0.56
N ASN A 2 -11.57 -19.89 -1.86
CA ASN A 2 -10.51 -19.51 -2.79
C ASN A 2 -10.20 -18.01 -2.68
N PHE A 3 -9.31 -17.64 -1.75
CA PHE A 3 -8.93 -16.24 -1.49
C PHE A 3 -8.41 -15.52 -2.75
N ASN A 4 -7.67 -16.22 -3.61
CA ASN A 4 -7.17 -15.68 -4.88
C ASN A 4 -8.28 -15.23 -5.83
N ALA A 5 -9.39 -15.98 -5.91
CA ALA A 5 -10.52 -15.61 -6.77
C ALA A 5 -11.23 -14.35 -6.25
N LEU A 6 -11.28 -14.19 -4.93
CA LEU A 6 -11.90 -13.02 -4.28
C LEU A 6 -11.05 -11.76 -4.49
N VAL A 7 -9.72 -11.91 -4.43
CA VAL A 7 -8.75 -10.84 -4.74
C VAL A 7 -8.85 -10.41 -6.20
N GLN A 8 -9.00 -11.34 -7.14
CA GLN A 8 -9.16 -11.00 -8.56
C GLN A 8 -10.52 -10.37 -8.91
N ALA A 9 -11.57 -10.67 -8.14
CA ALA A 9 -12.87 -10.03 -8.28
C ALA A 9 -12.98 -8.69 -7.52
N MET A 10 -11.96 -8.32 -6.74
CA MET A 10 -11.95 -7.12 -5.91
C MET A 10 -11.72 -5.88 -6.77
N THR A 11 -12.48 -4.82 -6.51
CA THR A 11 -12.23 -3.50 -7.11
C THR A 11 -11.15 -2.75 -6.32
N PRO A 12 -10.41 -1.81 -6.96
CA PRO A 12 -9.41 -0.99 -6.27
C PRO A 12 -10.00 -0.21 -5.08
N ASP A 13 -11.25 0.28 -5.18
CA ASP A 13 -11.96 0.92 -4.07
C ASP A 13 -12.17 -0.02 -2.86
N THR A 14 -12.44 -1.30 -3.11
CA THR A 14 -12.59 -2.30 -2.04
C THR A 14 -11.24 -2.55 -1.35
N TYR A 15 -10.16 -2.59 -2.12
CA TYR A 15 -8.81 -2.71 -1.58
C TYR A 15 -8.46 -1.53 -0.67
N GLU A 16 -8.71 -0.30 -1.10
CA GLU A 16 -8.44 0.91 -0.30
C GLU A 16 -9.20 0.89 1.02
N LYS A 17 -10.49 0.53 0.98
CA LYS A 17 -11.33 0.39 2.17
C LYS A 17 -10.81 -0.69 3.13
N LEU A 18 -10.32 -1.82 2.60
CA LEU A 18 -9.74 -2.88 3.42
C LEU A 18 -8.40 -2.45 4.03
N ALA A 19 -7.55 -1.78 3.27
CA ALA A 19 -6.27 -1.27 3.74
C ALA A 19 -6.47 -0.24 4.87
N GLU A 20 -7.39 0.71 4.68
CA GLU A 20 -7.76 1.69 5.70
C GLU A 20 -8.37 1.02 6.94
N ALA A 21 -9.25 0.03 6.75
CA ALA A 21 -9.87 -0.68 7.86
C ALA A 21 -8.87 -1.49 8.69
N VAL A 22 -7.86 -2.08 8.05
CA VAL A 22 -6.78 -2.80 8.74
C VAL A 22 -5.83 -1.84 9.46
N ALA A 23 -5.57 -0.65 8.89
CA ALA A 23 -4.73 0.37 9.52
C ALA A 23 -5.41 1.03 10.73
N THR A 24 -6.70 1.33 10.63
CA THR A 24 -7.50 1.98 11.70
C THR A 24 -8.10 0.99 12.69
N GLY A 25 -8.20 -0.29 12.31
CA GLY A 25 -8.87 -1.34 13.10
C GLY A 25 -10.40 -1.23 13.09
N ARG A 26 -10.98 -0.42 12.20
CA ARG A 26 -12.44 -0.18 12.10
C ARG A 26 -12.88 -0.15 10.65
N TRP A 27 -14.08 -0.62 10.37
CA TRP A 27 -14.72 -0.46 9.07
C TRP A 27 -15.03 1.02 8.81
N ALA A 28 -15.21 1.40 7.54
CA ALA A 28 -15.65 2.75 7.15
C ALA A 28 -17.00 3.16 7.78
N ASP A 29 -17.79 2.17 8.19
CA ASP A 29 -19.06 2.34 8.93
C ASP A 29 -18.86 2.66 10.44
N GLY A 30 -17.60 2.67 10.93
CA GLY A 30 -17.24 2.95 12.33
C GLY A 30 -17.22 1.72 13.24
N ASN A 31 -17.69 0.57 12.76
CA ASN A 31 -17.67 -0.70 13.47
C ASN A 31 -16.25 -1.25 13.64
N VAL A 32 -15.92 -1.78 14.83
CA VAL A 32 -14.59 -2.36 15.12
C VAL A 32 -14.40 -3.68 14.37
N LEU A 33 -13.23 -3.90 13.77
CA LEU A 33 -12.90 -5.20 13.19
C LEU A 33 -12.64 -6.23 14.28
N SER A 34 -13.25 -7.40 14.16
CA SER A 34 -12.83 -8.55 14.97
C SER A 34 -11.43 -9.00 14.58
N ASP A 35 -10.74 -9.70 15.49
CA ASP A 35 -9.39 -10.19 15.25
C ASP A 35 -9.31 -11.12 14.02
N ALA A 36 -10.28 -12.02 13.88
CA ALA A 36 -10.41 -12.88 12.71
C ALA A 36 -10.64 -12.07 11.42
N GLN A 37 -11.51 -11.06 11.45
CA GLN A 37 -11.74 -10.18 10.30
C GLN A 37 -10.49 -9.41 9.93
N ARG A 38 -9.76 -8.88 10.92
CA ARG A 38 -8.50 -8.17 10.70
C ARG A 38 -7.46 -9.06 10.03
N GLN A 39 -7.31 -10.30 10.50
CA GLN A 39 -6.36 -11.24 9.90
C GLN A 39 -6.73 -11.59 8.46
N HIS A 40 -8.02 -11.83 8.17
CA HIS A 40 -8.48 -12.11 6.81
C HIS A 40 -8.34 -10.90 5.88
N SER A 41 -8.70 -9.70 6.34
CA SER A 41 -8.55 -8.46 5.58
C SER A 41 -7.08 -8.18 5.29
N LEU A 42 -6.17 -8.41 6.25
CA LEU A 42 -4.73 -8.26 6.04
C LEU A 42 -4.21 -9.21 4.96
N GLN A 43 -4.61 -10.49 5.00
CA GLN A 43 -4.24 -11.47 3.98
C GLN A 43 -4.74 -11.06 2.59
N LEU A 44 -5.96 -10.52 2.49
CA LEU A 44 -6.52 -10.02 1.23
C LEU A 44 -5.73 -8.83 0.68
N VAL A 45 -5.40 -7.85 1.53
CA VAL A 45 -4.61 -6.66 1.15
C VAL A 45 -3.22 -7.06 0.67
N MET A 46 -2.57 -8.02 1.34
CA MET A 46 -1.28 -8.57 0.92
C MET A 46 -1.36 -9.30 -0.42
N ALA A 47 -2.36 -10.15 -0.61
CA ALA A 47 -2.55 -10.88 -1.86
C ALA A 47 -2.88 -9.96 -3.03
N TYR A 48 -3.69 -8.91 -2.81
CA TYR A 48 -4.02 -7.91 -3.82
C TYR A 48 -2.80 -7.10 -4.25
N GLN A 49 -1.94 -6.71 -3.30
CA GLN A 49 -0.66 -6.05 -3.61
C GLN A 49 0.23 -6.92 -4.50
N ALA A 50 0.36 -8.22 -4.19
CA ALA A 50 1.18 -9.13 -4.97
C ALA A 50 0.60 -9.40 -6.37
N GLN A 51 -0.70 -9.65 -6.47
CA GLN A 51 -1.33 -10.15 -7.70
C GLN A 51 -1.77 -9.04 -8.66
N VAL A 52 -2.31 -7.94 -8.13
CA VAL A 52 -2.97 -6.90 -8.94
C VAL A 52 -2.07 -5.68 -9.08
N LEU A 53 -1.64 -5.09 -7.96
CA LEU A 53 -0.83 -3.87 -7.98
C LEU A 53 0.61 -4.14 -8.42
N LYS A 54 1.16 -5.32 -8.06
CA LYS A 54 2.58 -5.64 -8.23
C LYS A 54 3.46 -4.50 -7.67
N SER A 55 3.07 -3.99 -6.49
CA SER A 55 3.66 -2.79 -5.92
C SER A 55 5.16 -2.95 -5.70
N ASP A 56 5.91 -1.93 -6.09
CA ASP A 56 7.36 -1.79 -5.79
C ASP A 56 7.56 -0.79 -4.63
N GLU A 57 6.50 -0.39 -3.93
CA GLU A 57 6.60 0.58 -2.85
C GLU A 57 7.24 -0.02 -1.60
N LEU A 58 7.96 0.80 -0.85
CA LEU A 58 8.63 0.36 0.37
C LEU A 58 7.62 -0.24 1.36
N PHE A 59 7.94 -1.39 1.95
CA PHE A 59 7.09 -2.13 2.90
C PHE A 59 5.75 -2.64 2.33
N THR A 60 5.59 -2.65 1.01
CA THR A 60 4.48 -3.33 0.35
C THR A 60 4.87 -4.75 -0.07
N ILE A 61 3.88 -5.58 -0.40
CA ILE A 61 4.14 -6.93 -0.93
C ILE A 61 4.33 -6.84 -2.44
N GLY A 62 5.52 -7.20 -2.90
CA GLY A 62 5.89 -7.22 -4.30
C GLY A 62 5.22 -8.35 -5.09
N ALA A 63 5.38 -8.31 -6.42
CA ALA A 63 4.81 -9.31 -7.32
C ALA A 63 5.28 -10.75 -7.04
N ASP A 64 6.42 -10.91 -6.37
CA ASP A 64 6.96 -12.22 -5.98
C ASP A 64 6.40 -12.72 -4.63
N GLY A 65 5.59 -11.92 -3.95
CA GLY A 65 5.03 -12.23 -2.64
C GLY A 65 5.94 -11.90 -1.46
N GLN A 66 7.11 -11.30 -1.67
CA GLN A 66 7.99 -10.83 -0.61
C GLN A 66 7.76 -9.34 -0.31
N MET A 67 8.13 -8.91 0.90
CA MET A 67 8.07 -7.50 1.28
C MET A 67 9.19 -6.71 0.59
N VAL A 68 8.83 -5.61 -0.06
CA VAL A 68 9.78 -4.75 -0.78
C VAL A 68 10.59 -3.92 0.22
N HIS A 69 11.87 -4.25 0.36
CA HIS A 69 12.85 -3.52 1.16
C HIS A 69 13.83 -2.80 0.21
N LYS A 70 13.67 -1.48 0.04
CA LYS A 70 14.62 -0.66 -0.73
C LYS A 70 15.67 -0.08 0.20
N SER A 71 16.93 -0.07 -0.26
CA SER A 71 18.03 0.51 0.51
C SER A 71 17.99 2.04 0.50
N LYS A 72 18.66 2.68 1.47
CA LYS A 72 18.80 4.15 1.54
C LYS A 72 19.31 4.78 0.23
N ALA A 73 20.18 4.08 -0.50
CA ALA A 73 20.70 4.52 -1.79
C ALA A 73 19.64 4.53 -2.91
N GLU A 74 18.75 3.54 -2.94
CA GLU A 74 17.67 3.43 -3.92
C GLU A 74 16.56 4.44 -3.64
N LEU A 75 16.23 4.65 -2.36
CA LEU A 75 15.32 5.71 -1.94
C LEU A 75 15.84 7.08 -2.38
N LYS A 76 17.12 7.38 -2.15
CA LYS A 76 17.70 8.67 -2.54
C LYS A 76 17.61 8.91 -4.05
N LYS A 77 17.79 7.88 -4.89
CA LYS A 77 17.62 7.99 -6.36
C LYS A 77 16.17 8.28 -6.77
N GLN A 78 15.17 7.76 -6.04
CA GLN A 78 13.75 8.04 -6.31
C GLN A 78 13.35 9.49 -5.96
N PHE A 79 13.99 10.09 -4.95
CA PHE A 79 13.75 11.50 -4.61
C PHE A 79 14.56 12.47 -5.47
N ASP A 80 15.73 12.06 -5.98
CA ASP A 80 16.59 12.89 -6.85
C ASP A 80 15.99 13.14 -8.24
N THR A 81 15.08 12.25 -8.67
CA THR A 81 14.39 12.33 -9.97
C THR A 81 13.15 13.23 -9.96
N GLN A 82 12.75 13.77 -8.79
CA GLN A 82 11.65 14.74 -8.72
C GLN A 82 12.18 16.16 -8.93
N PRO A 83 11.50 17.00 -9.75
CA PRO A 83 11.90 18.38 -9.94
C PRO A 83 11.87 19.09 -8.58
N SER A 84 13.02 19.66 -8.19
CA SER A 84 13.17 20.42 -6.97
C SER A 84 12.11 21.52 -6.92
N ILE A 85 11.23 21.47 -5.91
CA ILE A 85 10.29 22.55 -5.58
C ILE A 85 11.08 23.86 -5.59
N ALA A 86 10.65 24.81 -6.43
CA ALA A 86 11.38 26.01 -6.80
C ALA A 86 12.08 26.65 -5.60
N ARG A 87 13.42 26.63 -5.61
CA ARG A 87 14.24 27.36 -4.65
C ARG A 87 14.40 28.77 -5.19
N PHE A 88 13.52 29.68 -4.76
CA PHE A 88 13.79 31.10 -4.93
C PHE A 88 14.88 31.47 -3.94
N SER A 89 16.06 31.81 -4.44
CA SER A 89 17.13 32.38 -3.63
C SER A 89 16.65 33.72 -3.09
N HIS A 90 17.01 34.05 -1.85
CA HIS A 90 16.65 35.31 -1.18
C HIS A 90 17.24 36.58 -1.87
N ASP A 91 17.95 36.42 -2.98
CA ASP A 91 18.63 37.49 -3.73
C ASP A 91 17.85 37.99 -4.96
N ASP A 92 16.65 37.45 -5.24
CA ASP A 92 15.78 37.87 -6.37
C ASP A 92 14.72 38.95 -5.97
N LEU A 93 14.98 39.76 -4.92
CA LEU A 93 14.12 40.88 -4.49
C LEU A 93 14.84 42.23 -4.49
#